data_AF-A0A938LG31-F1
#
_entry.id   AF-A0A938LG31-F1
#
_cell.length_a   1.000
_cell.length_b   1.000
_cell.length_c   1.000
_cell.angle_alpha   90.00
_cell.angle_beta   90.00
_cell.angle_gamma   90.00
#
_symmetry.space_group_name_H-M   'P 1'
#
loop_
_entity.id
_entity.type
_entity.pdbx_description
1 polymer ?
#
loop_
_entity_poly.entity_id
_entity_poly.type
_entity_poly.pdbx_seq_one_letter_code
_entity_poly.pdbx_strand_id
1 'polypeptide(L)'
;MPDGLSGSPGYPGGQPNQRQSQAPKAPETFAEAATMEFGAGRHREAFQMLLAEFISNDSDARSNYEEMKYVAGLNRPVAAIRWGVGVDYQSGAYQGDPRPVGYGKQVAQTNRGQGGPPTGGGFEPGGVGAPGGFEPTGAGAGAGAAFGGGAPGLGIPGGPGGFPGAGGGGASPAGVSAISDPDIARTTGEVGDRVLEQLKSRVESGAFGAALKDYASIAPSSSPPSSGIGGFGADGEGFGGIPSGPGGFPGAPGGAPSGPGGFTRPSGPPGGVPSGPGGFAGKPGGGPGGFPGAPGGMPSMPGMPNFGRSNSASSGQGPRLLIPGIVGLGQAKTDELLKLAKAEELDVLLVFQVQVEENRRTKIVNNTVRFALYNVETGEMFKDIGVRAVNNIAVEKEREKRSDKDTIQDAVEQLFRFVDGPFALAAMPEPFGHDEAIERIRAVLAANNGRTLQNLNEVRFYRSRQWLSTDEMTKAYEHCLGGDVETASKLASGSEADKKKAMQGLLAKLAK
;
A
#
# COMPACT_ATOMS: atom_id res chain seq x y z
N MET A 1 6.26 -69.30 -41.02
CA MET A 1 7.62 -69.06 -40.49
C MET A 1 7.86 -67.55 -40.47
N PRO A 2 8.62 -67.05 -39.48
CA PRO A 2 8.46 -65.73 -38.86
C PRO A 2 9.31 -64.63 -39.52
N ASP A 3 9.37 -63.46 -38.85
CA ASP A 3 10.26 -62.31 -39.03
C ASP A 3 9.66 -61.13 -39.84
N GLY A 4 9.65 -59.88 -39.36
CA GLY A 4 10.24 -59.30 -38.17
C GLY A 4 9.75 -57.86 -37.98
N LEU A 5 9.66 -57.45 -36.71
CA LEU A 5 9.30 -56.11 -36.25
C LEU A 5 10.46 -55.13 -36.48
N SER A 6 10.19 -53.98 -37.10
CA SER A 6 11.06 -52.80 -37.14
C SER A 6 10.17 -51.57 -37.37
N GLY A 7 10.24 -50.44 -36.68
CA GLY A 7 11.03 -49.96 -35.56
C GLY A 7 10.55 -48.51 -35.36
N SER A 8 10.11 -48.15 -34.15
CA SER A 8 9.59 -46.80 -33.90
C SER A 8 10.74 -45.78 -33.85
N PRO A 9 10.61 -44.61 -34.50
CA PRO A 9 11.60 -43.53 -34.45
C PRO A 9 11.82 -43.03 -33.03
N GLY A 10 13.05 -43.12 -32.54
CA GLY A 10 13.45 -42.59 -31.24
C GLY A 10 13.36 -41.06 -31.21
N TYR A 11 12.68 -40.53 -30.20
CA TYR A 11 12.70 -39.10 -29.89
C TYR A 11 14.08 -38.69 -29.36
N PRO A 12 14.71 -37.63 -29.90
CA PRO A 12 15.98 -37.13 -29.41
C PRO A 12 15.82 -36.64 -27.97
N GLY A 13 16.61 -37.23 -27.07
CA GLY A 13 16.64 -36.88 -25.65
C GLY A 13 16.95 -35.41 -25.43
N GLY A 14 15.97 -34.68 -24.89
CA GLY A 14 16.18 -33.33 -24.38
C GLY A 14 17.16 -33.37 -23.22
N GLN A 15 18.34 -32.79 -23.40
CA GLN A 15 19.25 -32.56 -22.29
C GLN A 15 18.54 -31.66 -21.26
N PRO A 16 18.55 -32.04 -19.96
CA PRO A 16 18.09 -31.14 -18.92
C PRO A 16 19.05 -29.97 -18.89
N ASN A 17 18.66 -28.86 -19.53
CA ASN A 17 19.36 -27.60 -19.47
C ASN A 17 19.13 -27.04 -18.06
N GLN A 18 19.83 -27.62 -17.08
CA GLN A 18 19.98 -27.07 -15.75
C GLN A 18 20.73 -25.75 -15.92
N ARG A 19 19.98 -24.68 -16.22
CA ARG A 19 20.42 -23.33 -15.91
C ARG A 19 20.65 -23.33 -14.41
N GLN A 20 21.88 -23.62 -13.99
CA GLN A 20 22.33 -23.33 -12.64
C GLN A 20 22.05 -21.84 -12.46
N SER A 21 20.98 -21.55 -11.72
CA SER A 21 20.62 -20.20 -11.32
C SER A 21 21.81 -19.70 -10.51
N GLN A 22 22.69 -18.92 -11.14
CA GLN A 22 23.74 -18.22 -10.41
C GLN A 22 23.03 -17.40 -9.34
N ALA A 23 23.47 -17.56 -8.09
CA ALA A 23 22.97 -16.75 -7.00
C ALA A 23 23.12 -15.27 -7.39
N PRO A 24 22.10 -14.43 -7.16
CA PRO A 24 22.20 -13.01 -7.48
C PRO A 24 23.44 -12.42 -6.78
N LYS A 25 24.29 -11.73 -7.55
CA LYS A 25 25.46 -11.03 -7.02
C LYS A 25 24.99 -10.00 -5.98
N ALA A 26 25.68 -9.91 -4.85
CA ALA A 26 25.40 -8.88 -3.86
C ALA A 26 25.61 -7.49 -4.49
N PRO A 27 24.75 -6.50 -4.17
CA PRO A 27 24.88 -5.15 -4.73
C PRO A 27 26.20 -4.53 -4.27
N GLU A 28 26.93 -3.90 -5.20
CA GLU A 28 28.22 -3.25 -4.91
C GLU A 28 28.04 -1.77 -4.52
N THR A 29 26.91 -1.18 -4.90
CA THR A 29 26.57 0.23 -4.62
C THR A 29 25.24 0.35 -3.89
N PHE A 30 25.00 1.50 -3.25
CA PHE A 30 23.70 1.74 -2.63
C PHE A 30 22.61 1.96 -3.68
N ALA A 31 22.95 2.48 -4.87
CA ALA A 31 22.04 2.54 -6.01
C ALA A 31 21.54 1.14 -6.44
N GLU A 32 22.45 0.17 -6.62
CA GLU A 32 22.08 -1.22 -6.95
C GLU A 32 21.24 -1.86 -5.85
N ALA A 33 21.58 -1.60 -4.58
CA ALA A 33 20.78 -2.04 -3.45
C ALA A 33 19.38 -1.42 -3.51
N ALA A 34 19.24 -0.11 -3.77
CA ALA A 34 17.95 0.55 -3.91
C ALA A 34 17.08 -0.09 -5.01
N THR A 35 17.65 -0.36 -6.19
CA THR A 35 16.98 -1.09 -7.28
C THR A 35 16.45 -2.45 -6.81
N MET A 36 17.27 -3.22 -6.10
CA MET A 36 16.90 -4.53 -5.57
C MET A 36 15.76 -4.43 -4.55
N GLU A 37 15.85 -3.47 -3.63
CA GLU A 37 14.84 -3.22 -2.60
C GLU A 37 13.50 -2.76 -3.20
N PHE A 38 13.51 -1.88 -4.21
CA PHE A 38 12.31 -1.50 -4.94
C PHE A 38 11.66 -2.71 -5.63
N GLY A 39 12.46 -3.55 -6.30
CA GLY A 39 11.97 -4.78 -6.93
C GLY A 39 11.39 -5.79 -5.93
N ALA A 40 11.85 -5.75 -4.68
CA ALA A 40 11.34 -6.57 -3.58
C ALA A 40 10.14 -5.95 -2.84
N GLY A 41 9.70 -4.75 -3.22
CA GLY A 41 8.61 -4.03 -2.56
C GLY A 41 8.97 -3.39 -1.21
N ARG A 42 10.24 -3.43 -0.81
CA ARG A 42 10.76 -2.86 0.45
C ARG A 42 11.13 -1.40 0.25
N HIS A 43 10.08 -0.60 0.10
CA HIS A 43 10.19 0.77 -0.41
C HIS A 43 10.87 1.73 0.56
N ARG A 44 10.69 1.56 1.87
CA ARG A 44 11.35 2.39 2.89
C ARG A 44 12.85 2.17 2.79
N GLU A 45 13.29 0.92 2.82
CA GLU A 45 14.67 0.50 2.69
C GLU A 45 15.27 0.97 1.35
N ALA A 46 14.54 0.82 0.24
CA ALA A 46 14.97 1.28 -1.07
C ALA A 46 15.27 2.78 -1.10
N PHE A 47 14.41 3.59 -0.49
CA PHE A 47 14.62 5.03 -0.37
C PHE A 47 15.77 5.37 0.57
N GLN A 48 15.95 4.63 1.66
CA GLN A 48 17.10 4.81 2.55
C GLN A 48 18.42 4.52 1.81
N MET A 49 18.45 3.48 0.96
CA MET A 49 19.61 3.17 0.10
C MET A 49 19.85 4.28 -0.94
N LEU A 50 18.79 4.81 -1.57
CA LEU A 50 18.91 5.93 -2.51
C LEU A 50 19.51 7.18 -1.84
N LEU A 51 19.04 7.55 -0.64
CA LEU A 51 19.59 8.68 0.11
C LEU A 51 21.02 8.40 0.60
N ALA A 52 21.33 7.15 0.97
CA ALA A 52 22.68 6.72 1.32
C ALA A 52 23.65 6.90 0.15
N GLU A 53 23.23 6.57 -1.07
CA GLU A 53 24.02 6.84 -2.29
C GLU A 53 24.32 8.33 -2.42
N PHE A 54 23.30 9.18 -2.29
CA PHE A 54 23.45 10.64 -2.45
C PHE A 54 24.42 11.23 -1.43
N ILE A 55 24.35 10.77 -0.18
CA ILE A 55 25.20 11.27 0.91
C ILE A 55 26.64 10.75 0.80
N SER A 56 26.85 9.51 0.34
CA SER A 56 28.14 8.84 0.41
C SER A 56 28.98 8.89 -0.87
N ASN A 57 28.38 9.14 -2.04
CA ASN A 57 29.08 9.23 -3.32
C ASN A 57 29.40 10.69 -3.68
N ASP A 58 30.63 11.12 -3.40
CA ASP A 58 31.09 12.49 -3.68
C ASP A 58 31.26 12.77 -5.18
N SER A 59 31.60 11.75 -5.97
CA SER A 59 31.90 11.90 -7.40
C SER A 59 30.65 12.29 -8.19
N ASP A 60 29.51 11.70 -7.83
CA ASP A 60 28.21 11.96 -8.46
C ASP A 60 27.33 12.89 -7.62
N ALA A 61 27.78 13.32 -6.44
CA ALA A 61 27.02 14.19 -5.54
C ALA A 61 26.47 15.41 -6.29
N ARG A 62 27.30 16.07 -7.12
CA ARG A 62 26.87 17.28 -7.81
C ARG A 62 25.71 17.03 -8.77
N SER A 63 25.78 16.00 -9.61
CA SER A 63 24.67 15.65 -10.52
C SER A 63 23.42 15.24 -9.74
N ASN A 64 23.58 14.44 -8.68
CA ASN A 64 22.47 14.00 -7.82
C ASN A 64 21.78 15.20 -7.14
N TYR A 65 22.54 16.21 -6.71
CA TYR A 65 22.02 17.42 -6.06
C TYR A 65 21.49 18.48 -7.05
N GLU A 66 21.87 18.43 -8.33
CA GLU A 66 21.26 19.25 -9.37
C GLU A 66 19.81 18.84 -9.68
N GLU A 67 19.50 17.56 -9.45
CA GLU A 67 18.15 17.00 -9.57
C GLU A 67 17.26 17.30 -8.38
N MET A 68 17.83 17.56 -7.20
CA MET A 68 17.04 18.00 -6.05
C MET A 68 16.38 19.36 -6.32
N LYS A 69 15.06 19.39 -6.15
CA LYS A 69 14.23 20.57 -6.37
C LYS A 69 13.49 20.97 -5.10
N TYR A 70 13.15 22.25 -5.03
CA TYR A 70 12.35 22.78 -3.94
C TYR A 70 10.89 22.40 -4.10
N VAL A 71 10.25 22.01 -2.99
CA VAL A 71 8.82 21.72 -2.95
C VAL A 71 8.16 22.65 -1.94
N ALA A 72 7.36 23.59 -2.45
CA ALA A 72 6.76 24.64 -1.63
C ALA A 72 5.85 24.10 -0.52
N GLY A 73 5.05 23.07 -0.81
CA GLY A 73 4.15 22.43 0.14
C GLY A 73 4.86 21.67 1.27
N LEU A 74 6.14 21.32 1.08
CA LEU A 74 7.00 20.70 2.09
C LEU A 74 8.01 21.69 2.68
N ASN A 75 8.08 22.90 2.12
CA ASN A 75 9.02 23.96 2.50
C ASN A 75 10.48 23.48 2.56
N ARG A 76 10.89 22.63 1.61
CA ARG A 76 12.24 22.03 1.61
C ARG A 76 12.67 21.52 0.23
N PRO A 77 13.99 21.39 -0.02
CA PRO A 77 14.49 20.65 -1.16
C PRO A 77 14.32 19.14 -0.94
N VAL A 78 13.87 18.42 -1.97
CA VAL A 78 13.73 16.96 -1.94
C VAL A 78 14.32 16.35 -3.20
N ALA A 79 14.83 15.12 -3.08
CA ALA A 79 15.21 14.31 -4.23
C ALA A 79 13.98 13.71 -4.92
N ALA A 80 12.98 13.35 -4.12
CA ALA A 80 11.69 12.88 -4.58
C ALA A 80 10.62 13.07 -3.49
N ILE A 81 9.36 13.11 -3.91
CA ILE A 81 8.18 13.18 -3.03
C ILE A 81 7.60 11.77 -2.88
N ARG A 82 7.50 11.30 -1.64
CA ARG A 82 6.91 10.01 -1.28
C ARG A 82 5.47 10.19 -0.83
N TRP A 83 4.57 9.46 -1.48
CA TRP A 83 3.13 9.53 -1.26
C TRP A 83 2.63 8.31 -0.50
N GLY A 84 1.86 8.56 0.56
CA GLY A 84 0.97 7.59 1.17
C GLY A 84 -0.44 7.76 0.63
N VAL A 85 -1.12 6.65 0.37
CA VAL A 85 -2.52 6.64 -0.08
C VAL A 85 -3.31 5.71 0.82
N GLY A 86 -4.34 6.21 1.49
CA GLY A 86 -5.16 5.42 2.41
C GLY A 86 -6.64 5.74 2.35
N VAL A 87 -7.46 4.90 2.96
CA VAL A 87 -8.92 5.05 3.01
C VAL A 87 -9.39 5.19 4.44
N ASP A 88 -10.02 6.33 4.77
CA ASP A 88 -10.80 6.51 6.00
C ASP A 88 -12.26 6.19 5.69
N TYR A 89 -12.66 4.96 6.01
CA TYR A 89 -13.95 4.41 5.65
C TYR A 89 -14.95 4.45 6.81
N GLN A 90 -16.10 5.06 6.58
CA GLN A 90 -17.17 5.25 7.56
C GLN A 90 -18.50 4.76 6.98
N SER A 91 -19.06 3.66 7.52
CA SER A 91 -20.34 3.09 7.06
C SER A 91 -21.51 3.26 8.02
N GLY A 92 -21.30 3.90 9.19
CA GLY A 92 -22.31 4.00 10.23
C GLY A 92 -22.84 2.62 10.66
N ALA A 93 -24.13 2.37 10.47
CA ALA A 93 -24.76 1.08 10.76
C ALA A 93 -24.79 0.11 9.56
N TYR A 94 -24.36 0.55 8.37
CA TYR A 94 -24.38 -0.26 7.16
C TYR A 94 -23.21 -1.26 7.15
N GLN A 95 -23.51 -2.52 6.81
CA GLN A 95 -22.54 -3.63 6.77
C GLN A 95 -22.46 -4.31 5.39
N GLY A 96 -23.15 -3.77 4.37
CA GLY A 96 -23.16 -4.35 3.03
C GLY A 96 -22.04 -3.82 2.13
N ASP A 97 -22.16 -4.12 0.83
CA ASP A 97 -21.26 -3.63 -0.21
C ASP A 97 -21.31 -2.10 -0.32
N PRO A 98 -20.17 -1.39 -0.21
CA PRO A 98 -20.11 0.06 -0.28
C PRO A 98 -20.62 0.67 -1.60
N ARG A 99 -20.82 -0.11 -2.67
CA ARG A 99 -21.22 0.40 -4.00
C ARG A 99 -20.27 1.49 -4.49
N PRO A 100 -19.02 1.12 -4.83
CA PRO A 100 -17.97 2.05 -5.24
C PRO A 100 -18.43 3.02 -6.35
N VAL A 101 -17.87 4.23 -6.35
CA VAL A 101 -18.26 5.29 -7.29
C VAL A 101 -17.85 4.91 -8.71
N GLY A 102 -18.76 5.08 -9.67
CA GLY A 102 -18.50 4.83 -11.10
C GLY A 102 -18.73 3.38 -11.56
N TYR A 103 -18.82 2.42 -10.63
CA TYR A 103 -19.03 1.01 -10.96
C TYR A 103 -20.50 0.59 -10.93
N GLY A 104 -21.08 0.50 -12.14
CA GLY A 104 -22.39 -0.10 -12.38
C GLY A 104 -23.59 0.80 -12.02
N LYS A 105 -24.79 0.33 -12.37
CA LYS A 105 -26.06 0.98 -12.04
C LYS A 105 -26.64 0.43 -10.75
N GLN A 106 -27.12 1.28 -9.84
CA GLN A 106 -27.93 0.84 -8.71
C GLN A 106 -29.40 0.76 -9.13
N VAL A 107 -29.85 -0.44 -9.47
CA VAL A 107 -31.29 -0.67 -9.69
C VAL A 107 -31.99 -0.61 -8.33
N ALA A 108 -32.84 0.39 -8.13
CA ALA A 108 -33.68 0.46 -6.95
C ALA A 108 -34.54 -0.81 -6.89
N GLN A 109 -34.38 -1.62 -5.84
CA GLN A 109 -35.32 -2.68 -5.52
C GLN A 109 -36.64 -2.01 -5.12
N THR A 110 -37.48 -1.72 -6.11
CA THR A 110 -38.85 -1.35 -5.84
C THR A 110 -39.51 -2.58 -5.29
N ASN A 111 -39.78 -2.59 -3.98
CA ASN A 111 -40.75 -3.47 -3.32
C ASN A 111 -42.15 -3.16 -3.88
N ARG A 112 -42.36 -3.36 -5.18
CA ARG A 112 -43.70 -3.56 -5.72
C ARG A 112 -44.09 -4.95 -5.29
N GLY A 113 -45.04 -5.01 -4.36
CA GLY A 113 -45.47 -6.21 -3.64
C GLY A 113 -45.97 -7.32 -4.55
N GLN A 114 -45.05 -8.03 -5.19
CA GLN A 114 -45.30 -9.31 -5.81
C GLN A 114 -45.10 -10.36 -4.72
N GLY A 115 -46.21 -10.75 -4.08
CA GLY A 115 -46.28 -11.73 -3.00
C GLY A 115 -45.94 -13.15 -3.46
N GLY A 116 -44.74 -13.35 -4.02
CA GLY A 116 -44.17 -14.65 -4.33
C GLY A 116 -43.16 -15.08 -3.25
N PRO A 117 -43.10 -16.37 -2.88
CA PRO A 117 -42.18 -16.87 -1.87
C PRO A 117 -40.70 -16.63 -2.24
N PRO A 118 -39.82 -16.36 -1.27
CA PRO A 118 -38.45 -15.95 -1.51
C PRO A 118 -37.58 -17.13 -1.98
N THR A 119 -37.35 -17.22 -3.28
CA THR A 119 -36.23 -18.01 -3.82
C THR A 119 -34.96 -17.17 -3.75
N GLY A 120 -34.03 -17.55 -2.86
CA GLY A 120 -32.76 -16.87 -2.66
C GLY A 120 -31.90 -16.89 -3.92
N GLY A 121 -31.76 -15.72 -4.56
CA GLY A 121 -30.87 -15.50 -5.69
C GLY A 121 -29.60 -14.81 -5.23
N GLY A 122 -28.48 -15.54 -5.31
CA GLY A 122 -27.13 -14.98 -5.17
C GLY A 122 -26.83 -13.95 -6.25
N PHE A 123 -25.87 -13.09 -5.96
CA PHE A 123 -25.35 -12.07 -6.86
C PHE A 123 -24.59 -12.75 -8.01
N GLU A 124 -25.26 -13.08 -9.11
CA GLU A 124 -24.60 -13.47 -10.37
C GLU A 124 -24.30 -12.21 -11.19
N PRO A 125 -23.02 -11.92 -11.48
CA PRO A 125 -22.66 -10.85 -12.40
C PRO A 125 -22.82 -11.35 -13.85
N GLY A 126 -23.79 -10.80 -14.59
CA GLY A 126 -23.71 -10.76 -16.06
C GLY A 126 -24.73 -11.55 -16.89
N GLY A 127 -25.90 -11.90 -16.37
CA GLY A 127 -26.98 -12.48 -17.19
C GLY A 127 -27.74 -11.43 -17.99
N VAL A 128 -27.41 -11.25 -19.27
CA VAL A 128 -28.23 -10.45 -20.21
C VAL A 128 -29.55 -11.19 -20.44
N GLY A 129 -30.64 -10.70 -19.85
CA GLY A 129 -31.99 -11.23 -20.06
C GLY A 129 -32.41 -11.06 -21.52
N ALA A 130 -32.65 -12.19 -22.20
CA ALA A 130 -33.22 -12.23 -23.53
C ALA A 130 -34.65 -11.64 -23.52
N PRO A 131 -34.99 -10.70 -24.41
CA PRO A 131 -36.33 -10.15 -24.49
C PRO A 131 -37.27 -11.09 -25.27
N GLY A 132 -38.42 -11.36 -24.66
CA GLY A 132 -39.73 -11.53 -25.29
C GLY A 132 -39.83 -12.28 -26.61
N GLY A 133 -40.30 -13.52 -26.54
CA GLY A 133 -40.95 -14.19 -27.65
C GLY A 133 -42.21 -13.44 -28.06
N PHE A 134 -42.12 -12.70 -29.15
CA PHE A 134 -43.26 -12.23 -29.94
C PHE A 134 -43.44 -13.24 -31.06
N GLU A 135 -44.53 -14.00 -31.03
CA GLU A 135 -45.02 -14.72 -32.21
C GLU A 135 -45.60 -13.69 -33.19
N PRO A 136 -45.28 -13.82 -34.49
CA PRO A 136 -46.29 -13.46 -35.46
C PRO A 136 -46.46 -14.51 -36.56
N THR A 137 -47.74 -14.67 -36.93
CA THR A 137 -48.26 -14.89 -38.29
C THR A 137 -48.01 -16.26 -38.94
N GLY A 138 -49.04 -16.95 -39.45
CA GLY A 138 -50.20 -16.40 -40.15
C GLY A 138 -49.92 -16.45 -41.64
N ALA A 139 -50.50 -17.44 -42.31
CA ALA A 139 -50.40 -17.68 -43.73
C ALA A 139 -50.97 -16.51 -44.55
N GLY A 140 -50.27 -16.11 -45.61
CA GLY A 140 -50.75 -15.11 -46.57
C GLY A 140 -49.83 -15.02 -47.77
N ALA A 141 -50.22 -15.68 -48.85
CA ALA A 141 -49.59 -15.63 -50.16
C ALA A 141 -49.73 -14.23 -50.80
N GLY A 142 -48.69 -13.80 -51.52
CA GLY A 142 -48.75 -12.58 -52.33
C GLY A 142 -47.51 -12.45 -53.22
N ALA A 143 -47.69 -12.72 -54.51
CA ALA A 143 -46.71 -12.57 -55.57
C ALA A 143 -46.43 -11.09 -55.91
N GLY A 144 -45.22 -10.79 -56.40
CA GLY A 144 -44.95 -9.52 -57.10
C GLY A 144 -43.47 -9.19 -57.33
N ALA A 145 -43.01 -9.38 -58.57
CA ALA A 145 -42.04 -8.60 -59.37
C ALA A 145 -40.87 -7.88 -58.65
N ALA A 146 -39.60 -8.24 -58.90
CA ALA A 146 -38.76 -7.86 -60.05
C ALA A 146 -38.25 -6.40 -60.04
N PHE A 147 -36.97 -6.20 -59.70
CA PHE A 147 -36.00 -5.15 -60.12
C PHE A 147 -34.70 -5.46 -59.34
N GLY A 148 -33.48 -5.58 -59.87
CA GLY A 148 -32.92 -5.19 -61.16
C GLY A 148 -31.82 -4.13 -60.97
N GLY A 149 -30.55 -4.54 -60.81
CA GLY A 149 -29.34 -3.69 -60.82
C GLY A 149 -28.46 -3.90 -59.58
N GLY A 150 -27.19 -4.32 -59.61
CA GLY A 150 -26.19 -4.33 -60.68
C GLY A 150 -25.09 -3.31 -60.39
N ALA A 151 -24.06 -3.69 -59.63
CA ALA A 151 -22.74 -3.01 -59.60
C ALA A 151 -21.67 -3.92 -58.96
N PRO A 152 -20.39 -3.77 -59.35
CA PRO A 152 -19.48 -4.91 -59.55
C PRO A 152 -18.43 -5.09 -58.45
N GLY A 153 -17.79 -6.26 -58.53
CA GLY A 153 -16.90 -6.81 -57.52
C GLY A 153 -15.57 -6.10 -57.33
N LEU A 154 -15.10 -6.18 -56.09
CA LEU A 154 -13.69 -6.14 -55.73
C LEU A 154 -13.38 -7.46 -55.03
N GLY A 155 -12.57 -8.28 -55.68
CA GLY A 155 -12.12 -9.55 -55.15
C GLY A 155 -11.09 -9.35 -54.04
N ILE A 156 -11.32 -9.98 -52.90
CA ILE A 156 -10.29 -10.23 -51.90
C ILE A 156 -10.03 -11.76 -51.91
N PRO A 157 -8.79 -12.22 -52.17
CA PRO A 157 -8.46 -13.63 -52.19
C PRO A 157 -8.55 -14.24 -50.79
N GLY A 158 -9.05 -15.48 -50.75
CA GLY A 158 -9.33 -16.21 -49.52
C GLY A 158 -8.11 -16.53 -48.66
N GLY A 159 -8.31 -16.41 -47.35
CA GLY A 159 -7.53 -17.07 -46.32
C GLY A 159 -8.37 -18.19 -45.67
N PRO A 160 -7.80 -19.38 -45.41
CA PRO A 160 -8.56 -20.53 -44.95
C PRO A 160 -8.80 -20.51 -43.43
N GLY A 161 -10.06 -20.73 -43.05
CA GLY A 161 -10.46 -21.59 -41.94
C GLY A 161 -9.98 -21.23 -40.53
N GLY A 162 -10.84 -20.53 -39.78
CA GLY A 162 -10.78 -20.48 -38.33
C GLY A 162 -12.17 -20.22 -37.75
N PHE A 163 -12.80 -21.26 -37.19
CA PHE A 163 -14.08 -21.17 -36.51
C PHE A 163 -13.99 -20.21 -35.30
N PRO A 164 -14.93 -19.26 -35.12
CA PRO A 164 -15.02 -18.51 -33.88
C PRO A 164 -15.69 -19.41 -32.82
N GLY A 165 -14.84 -20.02 -31.99
CA GLY A 165 -15.28 -20.63 -30.75
C GLY A 165 -15.88 -19.56 -29.84
N ALA A 166 -17.13 -19.77 -29.45
CA ALA A 166 -17.84 -19.01 -28.43
C ALA A 166 -17.13 -19.18 -27.08
N GLY A 167 -16.13 -18.32 -26.82
CA GLY A 167 -15.55 -18.10 -25.51
C GLY A 167 -16.20 -16.87 -24.90
N GLY A 168 -17.26 -17.08 -24.12
CA GLY A 168 -17.87 -16.05 -23.27
C GLY A 168 -16.94 -15.68 -22.13
N GLY A 169 -15.83 -15.01 -22.43
CA GLY A 169 -15.10 -14.23 -21.46
C GLY A 169 -15.81 -12.89 -21.32
N GLY A 170 -16.57 -12.72 -20.24
CA GLY A 170 -17.07 -11.40 -19.87
C GLY A 170 -15.89 -10.45 -19.82
N ALA A 171 -15.84 -9.50 -20.75
CA ALA A 171 -14.86 -8.43 -20.72
C ALA A 171 -15.02 -7.74 -19.36
N SER A 172 -14.06 -7.92 -18.46
CA SER A 172 -13.88 -7.00 -17.34
C SER A 172 -13.89 -5.59 -17.94
N PRO A 173 -14.63 -4.64 -17.35
CA PRO A 173 -14.75 -3.30 -17.91
C PRO A 173 -13.36 -2.78 -18.26
N ALA A 174 -13.16 -2.47 -19.55
CA ALA A 174 -11.90 -1.97 -20.08
C ALA A 174 -11.51 -0.72 -19.29
N GLY A 175 -10.44 -0.81 -18.50
CA GLY A 175 -9.93 0.34 -17.73
C GLY A 175 -9.57 0.10 -16.26
N VAL A 176 -9.53 -1.15 -15.76
CA VAL A 176 -8.95 -1.38 -14.42
C VAL A 176 -7.46 -1.07 -14.48
N SER A 177 -7.04 0.02 -13.82
CA SER A 177 -5.65 0.48 -13.76
C SER A 177 -4.72 -0.64 -13.30
N ALA A 178 -3.55 -0.77 -13.91
CA ALA A 178 -2.52 -1.75 -13.53
C ALA A 178 -2.00 -1.58 -12.08
N ILE A 179 -2.37 -0.47 -11.44
CA ILE A 179 -2.12 -0.16 -10.03
C ILE A 179 -3.48 -0.11 -9.33
N SER A 180 -4.02 -1.27 -8.99
CA SER A 180 -5.25 -1.34 -8.20
C SER A 180 -4.90 -1.86 -6.80
N ASP A 181 -5.08 -1.03 -5.78
CA ASP A 181 -5.17 -1.52 -4.41
C ASP A 181 -6.60 -2.02 -4.19
N PRO A 182 -6.81 -3.28 -3.78
CA PRO A 182 -8.15 -3.84 -3.66
C PRO A 182 -9.01 -3.12 -2.61
N ASP A 183 -8.42 -2.58 -1.55
CA ASP A 183 -9.14 -1.85 -0.52
C ASP A 183 -9.56 -0.46 -1.02
N ILE A 184 -8.69 0.21 -1.78
CA ILE A 184 -9.01 1.48 -2.46
C ILE A 184 -10.09 1.26 -3.52
N ALA A 185 -9.90 0.32 -4.44
CA ALA A 185 -10.81 0.06 -5.55
C ALA A 185 -12.20 -0.37 -5.05
N ARG A 186 -12.28 -1.24 -4.03
CA ARG A 186 -13.54 -1.70 -3.44
C ARG A 186 -14.35 -0.56 -2.84
N THR A 187 -13.71 0.44 -2.25
CA THR A 187 -14.40 1.49 -1.49
C THR A 187 -14.64 2.76 -2.30
N THR A 188 -13.70 3.13 -3.16
CA THR A 188 -13.72 4.39 -3.92
C THR A 188 -14.15 4.22 -5.38
N GLY A 189 -13.95 3.03 -5.95
CA GLY A 189 -14.25 2.74 -7.35
C GLY A 189 -13.35 3.45 -8.34
N GLU A 190 -13.95 3.85 -9.46
CA GLU A 190 -13.30 4.54 -10.57
C GLU A 190 -12.60 5.85 -10.14
N VAL A 191 -13.08 6.48 -9.06
CA VAL A 191 -12.42 7.65 -8.46
C VAL A 191 -11.02 7.32 -7.97
N GLY A 192 -10.85 6.21 -7.24
CA GLY A 192 -9.54 5.80 -6.71
C GLY A 192 -8.59 5.40 -7.83
N ASP A 193 -9.08 4.64 -8.81
CA ASP A 193 -8.27 4.15 -9.92
C ASP A 193 -7.68 5.29 -10.76
N ARG A 194 -8.48 6.32 -11.08
CA ARG A 194 -8.01 7.50 -11.81
C ARG A 194 -7.03 8.34 -11.00
N VAL A 195 -7.23 8.45 -9.68
CA VAL A 195 -6.28 9.15 -8.81
C VAL A 195 -4.93 8.42 -8.78
N LEU A 196 -4.93 7.10 -8.63
CA LEU A 196 -3.70 6.29 -8.64
C LEU A 196 -3.00 6.38 -10.00
N GLU A 197 -3.75 6.36 -11.10
CA GLU A 197 -3.20 6.56 -12.45
C GLU A 197 -2.55 7.94 -12.63
N GLN A 198 -3.19 9.01 -12.14
CA GLN A 198 -2.64 10.36 -12.21
C GLN A 198 -1.39 10.54 -11.32
N LEU A 199 -1.33 9.90 -10.15
CA LEU A 199 -0.10 9.87 -9.36
C LEU A 199 1.00 9.09 -10.09
N LYS A 200 0.69 7.94 -10.69
CA LYS A 200 1.64 7.15 -11.49
C LYS A 200 2.23 7.96 -12.63
N SER A 201 1.38 8.63 -13.40
CA SER A 201 1.81 9.47 -14.53
C SER A 201 2.80 10.57 -14.08
N ARG A 202 2.64 11.11 -12.88
CA ARG A 202 3.56 12.10 -12.29
C ARG A 202 4.89 11.50 -11.84
N VAL A 203 4.88 10.28 -11.31
CA VAL A 203 6.11 9.53 -11.03
C VAL A 203 6.86 9.24 -12.34
N GLU A 204 6.17 8.72 -13.35
CA GLU A 204 6.76 8.37 -14.66
C GLU A 204 7.27 9.58 -15.45
N SER A 205 6.63 10.74 -15.30
CA SER A 205 7.10 11.99 -15.90
C SER A 205 8.24 12.64 -15.12
N GLY A 206 8.52 12.20 -13.89
CA GLY A 206 9.49 12.82 -12.98
C GLY A 206 8.97 14.06 -12.26
N ALA A 207 7.67 14.37 -12.34
CA ALA A 207 7.04 15.49 -11.65
C ALA A 207 7.15 15.40 -10.13
N PHE A 208 7.35 14.19 -9.59
CA PHE A 208 7.61 13.95 -8.16
C PHE A 208 9.07 13.61 -7.83
N GLY A 209 9.97 13.68 -8.80
CA GLY A 209 11.42 13.55 -8.59
C GLY A 209 12.05 12.82 -9.77
N ALA A 210 13.16 13.35 -10.29
CA ALA A 210 13.92 12.67 -11.34
C ALA A 210 14.42 11.30 -10.85
N ALA A 211 14.90 11.24 -9.61
CA ALA A 211 15.34 10.00 -8.99
C ALA A 211 14.25 8.90 -9.02
N LEU A 212 12.98 9.25 -8.82
CA LEU A 212 11.88 8.27 -8.83
C LEU A 212 11.54 7.73 -10.22
N LYS A 213 11.76 8.55 -11.26
CA LYS A 213 11.45 8.21 -12.64
C LYS A 213 12.19 6.96 -13.09
N ASP A 214 13.46 6.85 -12.71
CA ASP A 214 14.32 5.72 -13.09
C ASP A 214 13.83 4.41 -12.44
N TYR A 215 13.29 4.48 -11.23
CA TYR A 215 12.72 3.32 -10.54
C TYR A 215 11.28 3.03 -10.95
N ALA A 216 10.53 3.98 -11.53
CA ALA A 216 9.10 3.82 -11.85
C ALA A 216 8.78 2.60 -12.73
N SER A 217 9.75 2.18 -13.55
CA SER A 217 9.63 1.01 -14.44
C SER A 217 9.85 -0.34 -13.74
N ILE A 218 10.39 -0.33 -12.52
CA ILE A 218 10.64 -1.54 -11.73
C ILE A 218 9.30 -1.98 -11.14
N ALA A 219 8.66 -2.93 -11.81
CA ALA A 219 7.48 -3.57 -11.26
C ALA A 219 7.87 -4.35 -10.00
N PRO A 220 7.17 -4.16 -8.86
CA PRO A 220 7.40 -4.99 -7.70
C PRO A 220 7.14 -6.45 -8.08
N SER A 221 8.12 -7.31 -7.82
CA SER A 221 7.94 -8.74 -8.04
C SER A 221 6.82 -9.22 -7.11
N SER A 222 5.72 -9.71 -7.68
CA SER A 222 4.56 -10.18 -6.91
C SER A 222 4.84 -11.46 -6.09
N SER A 223 6.04 -12.03 -6.27
CA SER A 223 6.53 -13.14 -5.47
C SER A 223 7.36 -12.56 -4.32
N PRO A 224 6.89 -12.62 -3.06
CA PRO A 224 7.74 -12.24 -1.94
C PRO A 224 9.03 -13.07 -2.06
N PRO A 225 10.22 -12.45 -2.03
CA PRO A 225 11.46 -13.21 -2.04
C PRO A 225 11.36 -14.19 -0.88
N SER A 226 11.46 -15.48 -1.17
CA SER A 226 11.42 -16.51 -0.12
C SER A 226 12.44 -16.07 0.92
N SER A 227 12.01 -15.99 2.18
CA SER A 227 12.77 -15.42 3.29
C SER A 227 13.98 -16.28 3.69
N GLY A 228 14.74 -16.78 2.71
CA GLY A 228 16.14 -17.08 2.86
C GLY A 228 16.82 -15.76 3.17
N ILE A 229 16.90 -15.46 4.46
CA ILE A 229 17.69 -14.39 5.05
C ILE A 229 19.15 -14.66 4.66
N GLY A 230 19.50 -14.24 3.44
CA GLY A 230 20.84 -13.77 3.16
C GLY A 230 20.93 -12.39 3.80
N GLY A 231 21.13 -12.37 5.12
CA GLY A 231 21.71 -11.18 5.74
C GLY A 231 22.93 -10.79 4.92
N PHE A 232 23.22 -9.49 4.82
CA PHE A 232 24.50 -9.00 4.30
C PHE A 232 25.62 -9.81 4.94
N GLY A 233 26.07 -10.84 4.22
CA GLY A 233 26.88 -11.92 4.77
C GLY A 233 28.26 -11.35 5.03
N ALA A 234 28.69 -11.45 6.28
CA ALA A 234 29.97 -10.97 6.77
C ALA A 234 31.17 -11.82 6.26
N ASP A 235 31.02 -12.52 5.14
CA ASP A 235 31.82 -13.72 4.82
C ASP A 235 32.35 -13.71 3.37
N GLY A 236 32.29 -12.58 2.66
CA GLY A 236 32.82 -12.44 1.29
C GLY A 236 33.98 -11.45 1.24
N GLU A 237 35.19 -11.96 1.06
CA GLU A 237 36.46 -11.22 0.94
C GLU A 237 36.41 -10.16 -0.19
N GLY A 238 35.98 -8.95 0.18
CA GLY A 238 35.89 -7.78 -0.69
C GLY A 238 35.54 -6.50 0.06
N PHE A 239 35.78 -6.42 1.37
CA PHE A 239 35.63 -5.23 2.21
C PHE A 239 36.59 -5.38 3.41
N GLY A 240 37.43 -4.36 3.64
CA GLY A 240 38.63 -4.43 4.49
C GLY A 240 38.38 -4.72 5.98
N GLY A 241 39.05 -5.76 6.47
CA GLY A 241 38.87 -6.38 7.78
C GLY A 241 39.21 -5.49 9.00
N ILE A 242 38.48 -5.76 10.08
CA ILE A 242 38.80 -5.35 11.45
C ILE A 242 39.24 -6.63 12.18
N PRO A 243 40.33 -6.61 12.97
CA PRO A 243 40.90 -7.82 13.56
C PRO A 243 40.00 -8.37 14.68
N SER A 244 39.50 -9.58 14.48
CA SER A 244 38.80 -10.38 15.49
C SER A 244 39.78 -10.88 16.56
N GLY A 245 39.57 -10.50 17.82
CA GLY A 245 40.35 -10.97 18.96
C GLY A 245 40.04 -12.42 19.36
N PRO A 246 40.98 -13.14 20.02
CA PRO A 246 40.83 -14.54 20.40
C PRO A 246 40.23 -14.69 21.79
N GLY A 247 39.17 -15.49 21.93
CA GLY A 247 38.59 -15.84 23.23
C GLY A 247 37.66 -17.05 23.17
N GLY A 248 38.23 -18.24 23.35
CA GLY A 248 37.48 -19.50 23.44
C GLY A 248 36.76 -19.71 24.77
N PHE A 249 35.68 -20.50 24.72
CA PHE A 249 35.06 -21.11 25.90
C PHE A 249 34.95 -22.62 25.68
N PRO A 250 35.55 -23.45 26.57
CA PRO A 250 35.33 -24.89 26.60
C PRO A 250 34.40 -25.29 27.75
N GLY A 251 33.54 -26.29 27.49
CA GLY A 251 33.16 -27.29 28.51
C GLY A 251 31.70 -27.28 28.99
N ALA A 252 30.92 -28.24 28.48
CA ALA A 252 29.87 -28.94 29.24
C ALA A 252 30.51 -30.14 29.97
N PRO A 253 30.01 -30.58 31.16
CA PRO A 253 29.27 -31.87 31.17
C PRO A 253 28.27 -32.11 32.34
N GLY A 254 27.34 -33.06 32.13
CA GLY A 254 26.61 -33.85 33.16
C GLY A 254 25.22 -33.31 33.55
N GLY A 255 24.14 -34.06 33.73
CA GLY A 255 23.92 -35.47 34.10
C GLY A 255 22.98 -35.51 35.34
N ALA A 256 21.80 -36.16 35.23
CA ALA A 256 20.68 -36.21 36.21
C ALA A 256 21.05 -36.83 37.59
N PRO A 257 20.20 -36.82 38.68
CA PRO A 257 18.92 -37.58 38.73
C PRO A 257 17.79 -37.09 39.69
N SER A 258 16.66 -37.77 39.55
CA SER A 258 15.40 -37.90 40.31
C SER A 258 15.36 -37.76 41.85
N GLY A 259 14.21 -37.31 42.39
CA GLY A 259 13.77 -37.64 43.76
C GLY A 259 12.31 -37.23 44.11
N PRO A 260 11.54 -37.99 44.93
CA PRO A 260 10.06 -37.95 45.01
C PRO A 260 9.44 -37.66 46.42
N GLY A 261 8.10 -37.46 46.47
CA GLY A 261 7.25 -37.54 47.69
C GLY A 261 6.45 -36.24 47.94
N GLY A 262 5.17 -36.19 48.33
CA GLY A 262 4.24 -37.13 48.96
C GLY A 262 3.45 -36.38 50.07
N PHE A 263 2.24 -36.82 50.43
CA PHE A 263 1.38 -36.44 51.59
C PHE A 263 0.43 -35.22 51.45
N THR A 264 -0.80 -35.16 51.96
CA THR A 264 -1.92 -36.08 52.30
C THR A 264 -3.09 -35.16 52.72
N ARG A 265 -4.33 -35.49 52.34
CA ARG A 265 -5.57 -34.99 53.00
C ARG A 265 -5.78 -35.72 54.34
N PRO A 266 -6.55 -35.19 55.33
CA PRO A 266 -7.99 -35.56 55.45
C PRO A 266 -8.87 -34.48 56.16
N SER A 267 -10.18 -34.39 55.93
CA SER A 267 -11.34 -34.98 56.65
C SER A 267 -12.22 -33.90 57.30
N GLY A 268 -13.55 -34.01 57.13
CA GLY A 268 -14.57 -33.06 57.64
C GLY A 268 -15.14 -33.41 59.05
N PRO A 269 -16.46 -33.24 59.27
CA PRO A 269 -17.09 -32.29 60.22
C PRO A 269 -17.71 -32.99 61.47
N PRO A 270 -18.33 -32.30 62.48
CA PRO A 270 -19.79 -32.00 62.44
C PRO A 270 -20.37 -30.91 63.41
N GLY A 271 -21.64 -30.51 63.16
CA GLY A 271 -22.64 -30.03 64.16
C GLY A 271 -22.63 -28.53 64.50
N GLY A 272 -23.74 -27.82 64.80
CA GLY A 272 -25.16 -28.12 64.98
C GLY A 272 -25.92 -26.80 65.28
N VAL A 273 -27.24 -26.80 65.04
CA VAL A 273 -28.28 -25.78 65.38
C VAL A 273 -28.38 -25.54 66.93
N PRO A 274 -29.11 -24.54 67.52
CA PRO A 274 -30.33 -23.86 67.02
C PRO A 274 -30.64 -22.39 67.49
N SER A 275 -31.63 -21.78 66.80
CA SER A 275 -32.72 -20.88 67.28
C SER A 275 -32.47 -19.69 68.26
N GLY A 276 -32.95 -18.49 67.88
CA GLY A 276 -33.52 -17.52 68.83
C GLY A 276 -33.66 -16.07 68.32
N PRO A 277 -34.71 -15.29 68.70
CA PRO A 277 -35.28 -14.21 67.86
C PRO A 277 -35.17 -12.78 68.43
N GLY A 278 -35.41 -11.78 67.57
CA GLY A 278 -35.61 -10.35 67.92
C GLY A 278 -34.66 -9.47 67.12
N GLY A 279 -35.07 -8.58 66.22
CA GLY A 279 -36.25 -7.75 66.19
C GLY A 279 -35.85 -6.35 66.65
N PHE A 280 -35.39 -5.47 65.74
CA PHE A 280 -35.43 -4.01 65.92
C PHE A 280 -35.33 -3.29 64.58
N ALA A 281 -36.22 -2.32 64.40
CA ALA A 281 -36.30 -1.39 63.29
C ALA A 281 -35.51 -0.11 63.61
N GLY A 282 -34.81 0.44 62.62
CA GLY A 282 -34.23 1.78 62.71
C GLY A 282 -33.13 2.06 61.67
N LYS A 283 -33.52 2.75 60.58
CA LYS A 283 -32.83 3.78 59.75
C LYS A 283 -31.35 4.17 60.07
N PRO A 284 -30.66 4.95 59.20
CA PRO A 284 -30.46 4.85 57.74
C PRO A 284 -28.99 5.16 57.33
N GLY A 285 -28.47 4.57 56.25
CA GLY A 285 -27.31 5.16 55.57
C GLY A 285 -26.33 4.18 54.92
N GLY A 286 -25.82 4.61 53.76
CA GLY A 286 -24.48 4.29 53.26
C GLY A 286 -24.24 2.86 52.81
N GLY A 287 -24.23 2.64 51.49
CA GLY A 287 -23.71 1.41 50.89
C GLY A 287 -22.84 1.69 49.67
N PRO A 288 -21.50 1.73 49.83
CA PRO A 288 -20.54 1.39 48.80
C PRO A 288 -20.18 -0.11 48.90
N GLY A 289 -20.14 -0.80 47.77
CA GLY A 289 -19.67 -2.19 47.65
C GLY A 289 -20.21 -2.79 46.34
N GLY A 290 -19.41 -3.10 45.31
CA GLY A 290 -18.07 -3.65 45.35
C GLY A 290 -18.16 -5.17 45.48
N PHE A 291 -18.56 -5.86 44.40
CA PHE A 291 -18.49 -7.31 44.29
C PHE A 291 -17.26 -7.72 43.45
N PRO A 292 -16.29 -8.42 44.05
CA PRO A 292 -15.18 -9.03 43.34
C PRO A 292 -15.47 -10.50 43.00
N GLY A 293 -15.09 -10.90 41.78
CA GLY A 293 -14.54 -12.22 41.49
C GLY A 293 -15.52 -13.38 41.28
N ALA A 294 -15.87 -13.65 40.02
CA ALA A 294 -16.28 -14.97 39.57
C ALA A 294 -15.31 -15.45 38.46
N PRO A 295 -14.38 -16.38 38.75
CA PRO A 295 -13.57 -17.05 37.75
C PRO A 295 -14.22 -18.39 37.38
N GLY A 296 -14.77 -18.48 36.18
CA GLY A 296 -15.39 -19.69 35.65
C GLY A 296 -15.33 -19.71 34.12
N GLY A 297 -14.13 -19.95 33.57
CA GLY A 297 -13.94 -20.19 32.15
C GLY A 297 -14.52 -21.54 31.74
N MET A 298 -15.56 -21.51 30.91
CA MET A 298 -16.08 -22.71 30.27
C MET A 298 -15.15 -23.14 29.11
N PRO A 299 -14.75 -24.43 29.04
CA PRO A 299 -14.00 -24.96 27.92
C PRO A 299 -14.86 -25.02 26.65
N SER A 300 -14.30 -24.50 25.56
CA SER A 300 -14.91 -24.42 24.23
C SER A 300 -15.23 -25.82 23.68
N MET A 301 -16.49 -26.04 23.31
CA MET A 301 -16.91 -27.27 22.60
C MET A 301 -16.28 -27.33 21.19
N PRO A 302 -15.61 -28.44 20.82
CA PRO A 302 -15.22 -28.72 19.44
C PRO A 302 -16.43 -29.22 18.65
N GLY A 303 -16.76 -28.59 17.52
CA GLY A 303 -17.68 -29.19 16.53
C GLY A 303 -18.81 -28.33 15.97
N MET A 304 -18.86 -27.02 16.21
CA MET A 304 -19.83 -26.16 15.52
C MET A 304 -19.25 -25.62 14.20
N PRO A 305 -19.87 -25.89 13.03
CA PRO A 305 -19.50 -25.26 11.78
C PRO A 305 -19.78 -23.76 11.85
N ASN A 306 -18.71 -22.98 11.79
CA ASN A 306 -18.68 -21.52 11.82
C ASN A 306 -19.28 -20.94 10.52
N PHE A 307 -20.61 -20.85 10.45
CA PHE A 307 -21.31 -20.14 9.38
C PHE A 307 -21.45 -18.65 9.75
N GLY A 308 -20.85 -17.76 8.95
CA GLY A 308 -21.40 -16.42 8.74
C GLY A 308 -20.74 -15.20 9.40
N ARG A 309 -19.41 -15.18 9.61
CA ARG A 309 -18.67 -13.91 9.77
C ARG A 309 -17.66 -13.72 8.65
N SER A 310 -18.15 -13.43 7.45
CA SER A 310 -17.36 -12.84 6.37
C SER A 310 -17.15 -11.34 6.63
N ASN A 311 -16.46 -11.00 7.71
CA ASN A 311 -15.84 -9.68 7.90
C ASN A 311 -14.33 -9.78 7.61
N SER A 312 -13.97 -10.53 6.57
CA SER A 312 -12.62 -10.53 6.01
C SER A 312 -12.45 -9.30 5.11
N ALA A 313 -12.59 -8.10 5.68
CA ALA A 313 -11.79 -6.99 5.20
C ALA A 313 -10.35 -7.28 5.65
N SER A 314 -9.41 -7.24 4.72
CA SER A 314 -7.97 -7.47 4.87
C SER A 314 -7.28 -6.44 5.76
N SER A 315 -7.86 -6.06 6.91
CA SER A 315 -7.42 -5.02 7.84
C SER A 315 -6.09 -5.32 8.55
N GLY A 316 -5.28 -6.24 8.04
CA GLY A 316 -3.98 -6.63 8.58
C GLY A 316 -2.87 -6.68 7.53
N GLN A 317 -3.13 -6.27 6.29
CA GLN A 317 -2.07 -6.14 5.30
C GLN A 317 -1.45 -4.75 5.50
N GLY A 318 -0.25 -4.71 6.09
CA GLY A 318 0.50 -3.47 6.31
C GLY A 318 0.79 -2.71 5.01
N PRO A 319 1.55 -1.61 5.07
CA PRO A 319 1.86 -0.76 3.93
C PRO A 319 2.32 -1.56 2.69
N ARG A 320 1.76 -1.23 1.54
CA ARG A 320 1.98 -1.90 0.25
C ARG A 320 2.58 -0.95 -0.75
N LEU A 321 3.65 -1.38 -1.41
CA LEU A 321 4.17 -0.62 -2.54
C LEU A 321 3.18 -0.74 -3.71
N LEU A 322 2.65 0.39 -4.16
CA LEU A 322 1.84 0.45 -5.37
C LEU A 322 2.74 0.64 -6.59
N ILE A 323 3.62 1.65 -6.51
CA ILE A 323 4.75 1.88 -7.40
C ILE A 323 5.85 2.61 -6.61
N PRO A 324 7.12 2.62 -7.06
CA PRO A 324 8.15 3.43 -6.42
C PRO A 324 7.70 4.87 -6.17
N GLY A 325 7.72 5.28 -4.90
CA GLY A 325 7.25 6.60 -4.46
C GLY A 325 5.77 6.68 -4.05
N ILE A 326 4.94 5.66 -4.29
CA ILE A 326 3.53 5.62 -3.87
C ILE A 326 3.25 4.34 -3.07
N VAL A 327 2.78 4.52 -1.85
CA VAL A 327 2.55 3.45 -0.87
C VAL A 327 1.08 3.44 -0.47
N GLY A 328 0.41 2.31 -0.68
CA GLY A 328 -0.93 2.04 -0.18
C GLY A 328 -0.87 1.70 1.30
N LEU A 329 -1.54 2.48 2.14
CA LEU A 329 -1.59 2.30 3.59
C LEU A 329 -2.82 1.50 4.06
N GLY A 330 -3.65 1.05 3.11
CA GLY A 330 -4.89 0.32 3.38
C GLY A 330 -6.01 1.20 3.93
N GLN A 331 -6.88 0.57 4.72
CA GLN A 331 -8.07 1.20 5.29
C GLN A 331 -7.92 1.35 6.81
N ALA A 332 -7.89 2.59 7.31
CA ALA A 332 -7.79 2.90 8.73
C ALA A 332 -8.31 4.32 9.00
N LYS A 333 -8.45 4.72 10.27
CA LYS A 333 -8.78 6.12 10.60
C LYS A 333 -7.65 7.05 10.18
N THR A 334 -7.96 8.29 9.83
CA THR A 334 -6.97 9.29 9.42
C THR A 334 -5.77 9.40 10.38
N ASP A 335 -5.99 9.41 11.70
CA ASP A 335 -4.91 9.48 12.69
C ASP A 335 -3.99 8.26 12.68
N GLU A 336 -4.54 7.08 12.37
CA GLU A 336 -3.78 5.83 12.23
C GLU A 336 -3.01 5.82 10.90
N LEU A 337 -3.64 6.27 9.82
CA LEU A 337 -2.98 6.45 8.52
C LEU A 337 -1.80 7.42 8.61
N LEU A 338 -1.93 8.52 9.36
CA LEU A 338 -0.84 9.45 9.61
C LEU A 338 0.32 8.82 10.39
N LYS A 339 0.01 7.96 11.38
CA LYS A 339 1.04 7.20 12.12
C LYS A 339 1.77 6.23 11.20
N LEU A 340 1.04 5.51 10.35
CA LEU A 340 1.62 4.61 9.35
C LEU A 340 2.47 5.38 8.35
N ALA A 341 1.98 6.51 7.83
CA ALA A 341 2.73 7.35 6.91
C ALA A 341 4.04 7.89 7.52
N LYS A 342 4.01 8.27 8.81
CA LYS A 342 5.21 8.66 9.57
C LYS A 342 6.19 7.49 9.74
N ALA A 343 5.69 6.31 10.09
CA ALA A 343 6.51 5.11 10.25
C ALA A 343 7.19 4.68 8.94
N GLU A 344 6.52 4.87 7.81
CA GLU A 344 7.06 4.64 6.47
C GLU A 344 7.89 5.82 5.93
N GLU A 345 8.07 6.89 6.73
CA GLU A 345 8.82 8.11 6.38
C GLU A 345 8.33 8.80 5.08
N LEU A 346 7.01 8.78 4.84
CA LEU A 346 6.39 9.39 3.65
C LEU A 346 6.31 10.91 3.77
N ASP A 347 6.25 11.65 2.66
CA ASP A 347 6.19 13.11 2.66
C ASP A 347 4.76 13.64 2.74
N VAL A 348 3.87 13.06 1.92
CA VAL A 348 2.49 13.49 1.75
C VAL A 348 1.56 12.30 1.92
N LEU A 349 0.43 12.49 2.60
CA LEU A 349 -0.61 11.49 2.74
C LEU A 349 -1.89 11.98 2.05
N LEU A 350 -2.37 11.22 1.06
CA LEU A 350 -3.68 11.36 0.44
C LEU A 350 -4.66 10.36 1.08
N VAL A 351 -5.72 10.89 1.71
CA VAL A 351 -6.77 10.10 2.33
C VAL A 351 -8.05 10.21 1.51
N PHE A 352 -8.59 9.07 1.10
CA PHE A 352 -9.97 8.97 0.64
C PHE A 352 -10.89 8.86 1.85
N GLN A 353 -11.63 9.93 2.16
CA GLN A 353 -12.66 9.92 3.18
C GLN A 353 -13.96 9.39 2.55
N VAL A 354 -14.27 8.14 2.85
CA VAL A 354 -15.38 7.41 2.25
C VAL A 354 -16.52 7.30 3.26
N GLN A 355 -17.66 7.90 2.94
CA GLN A 355 -18.88 7.83 3.74
C GLN A 355 -19.95 7.01 3.02
N VAL A 356 -20.37 5.90 3.63
CA VAL A 356 -21.38 5.00 3.10
C VAL A 356 -22.62 5.01 3.98
N GLU A 357 -23.77 5.31 3.38
CA GLU A 357 -25.06 5.35 4.07
C GLU A 357 -26.15 4.66 3.25
N GLU A 358 -26.89 3.75 3.87
CA GLU A 358 -28.06 3.12 3.26
C GLU A 358 -29.32 3.95 3.56
N ASN A 359 -30.03 4.36 2.51
CA ASN A 359 -31.34 4.96 2.68
C ASN A 359 -32.35 3.90 3.13
N ARG A 360 -32.82 3.99 4.38
CA ARG A 360 -33.74 3.02 4.98
C ARG A 360 -35.01 2.75 4.16
N ARG A 361 -35.51 3.76 3.43
CA ARG A 361 -36.76 3.66 2.66
C ARG A 361 -36.55 3.00 1.30
N THR A 362 -35.50 3.40 0.58
CA THR A 362 -35.27 2.94 -0.80
C THR A 362 -34.28 1.79 -0.91
N LYS A 363 -33.55 1.48 0.18
CA LYS A 363 -32.48 0.48 0.21
C LYS A 363 -31.33 0.77 -0.75
N ILE A 364 -31.24 2.01 -1.22
CA ILE A 364 -30.15 2.52 -2.07
C ILE A 364 -28.98 2.90 -1.17
N VAL A 365 -27.78 2.54 -1.58
CA VAL A 365 -26.54 2.77 -0.84
C VAL A 365 -25.85 4.00 -1.42
N ASN A 366 -25.83 5.08 -0.66
CA ASN A 366 -25.10 6.29 -1.01
C ASN A 366 -23.64 6.12 -0.57
N ASN A 367 -22.72 6.22 -1.52
CA ASN A 367 -21.29 6.26 -1.26
C ASN A 367 -20.77 7.62 -1.70
N THR A 368 -20.17 8.35 -0.77
CA THR A 368 -19.59 9.66 -1.00
C THR A 368 -18.10 9.63 -0.68
N VAL A 369 -17.28 9.97 -1.66
CA VAL A 369 -15.82 10.05 -1.54
C VAL A 369 -15.41 11.52 -1.46
N ARG A 370 -14.60 11.87 -0.46
CA ARG A 370 -13.90 13.15 -0.32
C ARG A 370 -12.39 12.91 -0.28
N PHE A 371 -11.63 13.93 -0.61
CA PHE A 371 -10.17 13.89 -0.54
C PHE A 371 -9.70 14.70 0.65
N ALA A 372 -8.63 14.26 1.29
CA ALA A 372 -7.88 15.06 2.24
C ALA A 372 -6.38 14.83 1.98
N LEU A 373 -5.60 15.91 2.01
CA LEU A 373 -4.15 15.87 1.86
C LEU A 373 -3.51 16.31 3.16
N TYR A 374 -2.47 15.61 3.60
CA TYR A 374 -1.73 15.93 4.81
C TYR A 374 -0.24 16.03 4.55
N ASN A 375 0.40 17.01 5.17
CA ASN A 375 1.86 17.02 5.32
C ASN A 375 2.19 16.02 6.43
N VAL A 376 2.88 14.93 6.09
CA VAL A 376 3.14 13.85 7.05
C VAL A 376 4.06 14.32 8.17
N GLU A 377 4.96 15.26 7.91
CA GLU A 377 5.89 15.79 8.91
C GLU A 377 5.16 16.55 10.01
N THR A 378 4.38 17.56 9.61
CA THR A 378 3.66 18.42 10.55
C THR A 378 2.38 17.74 11.06
N GLY A 379 1.84 16.77 10.32
CA GLY A 379 0.52 16.19 10.55
C GLY A 379 -0.63 17.13 10.15
N GLU A 380 -0.33 18.29 9.58
CA GLU A 380 -1.33 19.28 9.22
C GLU A 380 -2.01 18.94 7.89
N MET A 381 -3.32 19.15 7.84
CA MET A 381 -4.10 19.02 6.63
C MET A 381 -3.91 20.25 5.73
N PHE A 382 -3.67 20.04 4.44
CA PHE A 382 -3.72 21.10 3.45
C PHE A 382 -5.16 21.60 3.30
N LYS A 383 -5.39 22.86 3.67
CA LYS A 383 -6.70 23.50 3.58
C LYS A 383 -7.02 23.85 2.12
N ASP A 384 -8.31 24.02 1.83
CA ASP A 384 -8.80 24.62 0.60
C ASP A 384 -8.37 23.90 -0.70
N ILE A 385 -8.21 22.58 -0.65
CA ILE A 385 -8.04 21.74 -1.85
C ILE A 385 -9.18 21.94 -2.88
N GLY A 386 -10.32 22.48 -2.46
CA GLY A 386 -11.40 22.93 -3.36
C GLY A 386 -12.12 21.80 -4.11
N VAL A 387 -11.79 20.54 -3.83
CA VAL A 387 -12.34 19.39 -4.54
C VAL A 387 -13.72 19.04 -3.99
N ARG A 388 -14.69 18.92 -4.90
CA ARG A 388 -16.05 18.51 -4.53
C ARG A 388 -16.09 17.02 -4.17
N ALA A 389 -16.95 16.69 -3.21
CA ALA A 389 -17.25 15.30 -2.90
C ALA A 389 -17.88 14.61 -4.11
N VAL A 390 -17.47 13.37 -4.39
CA VAL A 390 -17.99 12.57 -5.49
C VAL A 390 -18.94 11.52 -4.92
N ASN A 391 -20.20 11.53 -5.38
CA ASN A 391 -21.25 10.63 -4.89
C ASN A 391 -21.69 9.66 -5.99
N ASN A 392 -21.76 8.37 -5.68
CA ASN A 392 -22.10 7.32 -6.65
C ASN A 392 -23.46 7.54 -7.35
N ILE A 393 -24.52 7.90 -6.61
CA ILE A 393 -25.86 8.15 -7.17
C ILE A 393 -25.87 9.42 -8.03
N ALA A 394 -25.11 10.46 -7.64
CA ALA A 394 -25.00 11.68 -8.44
C ALA A 394 -24.29 11.42 -9.78
N VAL A 395 -23.20 10.64 -9.75
CA VAL A 395 -22.48 10.21 -10.96
C VAL A 395 -23.38 9.38 -11.87
N GLU A 396 -24.11 8.41 -11.31
CA GLU A 396 -25.03 7.56 -12.08
C GLU A 396 -26.11 8.41 -12.77
N LYS A 397 -26.78 9.29 -12.02
CA LYS A 397 -27.80 10.19 -12.58
C LYS A 397 -27.26 11.09 -13.67
N GLU A 398 -26.02 11.57 -13.55
CA GLU A 398 -25.40 12.41 -14.58
C GLU A 398 -25.09 11.61 -15.85
N ARG A 399 -24.58 10.39 -15.70
CA ARG A 399 -24.36 9.45 -16.81
C ARG A 399 -25.68 9.06 -17.51
N GLU A 400 -26.77 8.92 -16.77
CA GLU A 400 -28.09 8.60 -17.34
C GLU A 400 -28.68 9.71 -18.21
N LYS A 401 -28.35 10.97 -17.92
CA LYS A 401 -28.75 12.10 -18.78
C LYS A 401 -28.03 12.12 -20.13
N ARG A 402 -27.11 11.18 -20.38
CA ARG A 402 -26.21 11.17 -21.55
C ARG A 402 -25.46 12.50 -21.70
N SER A 403 -25.08 13.07 -20.55
CA SER A 403 -24.21 14.23 -20.49
C SER A 403 -22.80 13.77 -20.84
N ASP A 404 -22.09 14.50 -21.69
CA ASP A 404 -20.66 14.28 -21.94
C ASP A 404 -19.79 14.66 -20.72
N LYS A 405 -20.43 15.18 -19.65
CA LYS A 405 -19.76 15.60 -18.43
C LYS A 405 -19.41 14.40 -17.55
N ASP A 406 -18.12 14.16 -17.39
CA ASP A 406 -17.61 13.18 -16.44
C ASP A 406 -17.26 13.85 -15.10
N THR A 407 -18.21 13.79 -14.16
CA THR A 407 -18.02 14.39 -12.83
C THR A 407 -16.89 13.73 -12.01
N ILE A 408 -16.51 12.49 -12.34
CA ILE A 408 -15.35 11.85 -11.71
C ILE A 408 -14.07 12.52 -12.22
N GLN A 409 -13.94 12.63 -13.56
CA GLN A 409 -12.80 13.29 -14.17
C GLN A 409 -12.63 14.72 -13.65
N ASP A 410 -13.71 15.50 -13.62
CA ASP A 410 -13.69 16.88 -13.12
C ASP A 410 -13.12 16.98 -11.68
N ALA A 411 -13.50 16.06 -10.80
CA ALA A 411 -13.05 16.05 -9.42
C ALA A 411 -11.57 15.63 -9.30
N VAL A 412 -11.15 14.63 -10.08
CA VAL A 412 -9.75 14.20 -10.14
C VAL A 412 -8.86 15.33 -10.69
N GLU A 413 -9.27 16.00 -11.77
CA GLU A 413 -8.54 17.15 -12.30
C GLU A 413 -8.46 18.30 -11.30
N GLN A 414 -9.52 18.58 -10.54
CA GLN A 414 -9.50 19.59 -9.48
C GLN A 414 -8.48 19.24 -8.38
N LEU A 415 -8.47 17.97 -7.94
CA LEU A 415 -7.47 17.49 -6.98
C LEU A 415 -6.06 17.74 -7.51
N PHE A 416 -5.79 17.38 -8.76
CA PHE A 416 -4.46 17.50 -9.31
C PHE A 416 -4.04 18.91 -9.68
N ARG A 417 -4.96 19.82 -10.00
CA ARG A 417 -4.66 21.26 -10.05
C ARG A 417 -4.14 21.78 -8.72
N PHE A 418 -4.67 21.27 -7.60
CA PHE A 418 -4.11 21.57 -6.29
C PHE A 418 -2.77 20.86 -6.08
N VAL A 419 -2.66 19.56 -6.38
CA VAL A 419 -1.40 18.83 -6.16
C VAL A 419 -0.23 19.47 -6.94
N ASP A 420 -0.46 19.84 -8.20
CA ASP A 420 0.54 20.41 -9.09
C ASP A 420 0.97 21.84 -8.72
N GLY A 421 0.31 22.49 -7.74
CA GLY A 421 0.75 23.78 -7.23
C GLY A 421 1.84 23.61 -6.16
N PRO A 422 1.47 23.42 -4.87
CA PRO A 422 2.40 23.20 -3.76
C PRO A 422 3.41 22.06 -3.95
N PHE A 423 3.09 21.00 -4.70
CA PHE A 423 3.99 19.84 -4.84
C PHE A 423 4.76 19.80 -6.15
N ALA A 424 4.66 20.84 -6.98
CA ALA A 424 5.55 20.96 -8.13
C ALA A 424 7.00 21.13 -7.69
N LEU A 425 7.88 20.40 -8.35
CA LEU A 425 9.32 20.58 -8.24
C LEU A 425 9.71 21.90 -8.89
N ALA A 426 10.19 22.84 -8.09
CA ALA A 426 10.61 24.15 -8.53
C ALA A 426 12.10 24.39 -8.27
N ALA A 427 12.65 25.42 -8.90
CA ALA A 427 13.91 25.99 -8.44
C ALA A 427 13.77 26.46 -6.98
N MET A 428 14.89 26.54 -6.26
CA MET A 428 14.91 27.19 -4.95
C MET A 428 14.36 28.62 -5.08
N PRO A 429 13.53 29.09 -4.13
CA PRO A 429 13.04 30.46 -4.16
C PRO A 429 14.20 31.44 -4.11
N GLU A 430 14.10 32.57 -4.80
CA GLU A 430 15.11 33.65 -4.71
C GLU A 430 14.59 34.80 -3.84
N PRO A 431 15.45 35.43 -3.00
CA PRO A 431 16.82 35.03 -2.70
C PRO A 431 16.84 33.86 -1.68
N PHE A 432 17.72 32.88 -1.91
CA PHE A 432 18.04 31.84 -0.93
C PHE A 432 19.56 31.66 -0.92
N GLY A 433 20.17 31.79 0.25
CA GLY A 433 21.61 31.72 0.42
C GLY A 433 22.00 31.08 1.74
N HIS A 434 23.12 31.56 2.30
CA HIS A 434 23.73 31.01 3.51
C HIS A 434 22.81 31.14 4.74
N ASP A 435 22.28 32.34 4.98
CA ASP A 435 21.48 32.61 6.18
C ASP A 435 20.17 31.81 6.19
N GLU A 436 19.47 31.71 5.06
CA GLU A 436 18.25 30.91 4.93
C GLU A 436 18.53 29.41 5.09
N ALA A 437 19.65 28.92 4.55
CA ALA A 437 20.07 27.53 4.72
C ALA A 437 20.35 27.20 6.20
N ILE A 438 20.99 28.12 6.93
CA ILE A 438 21.25 27.96 8.36
C ILE A 438 19.96 27.98 9.18
N GLU A 439 19.04 28.91 8.94
CA GLU A 439 17.74 28.94 9.62
C GLU A 439 16.94 27.67 9.35
N ARG A 440 16.97 27.20 8.10
CA ARG A 440 16.29 25.96 7.72
C ARG A 440 16.90 24.75 8.42
N ILE A 441 18.22 24.65 8.49
CA ILE A 441 18.89 23.58 9.25
C ILE A 441 18.50 23.65 10.73
N ARG A 442 18.49 24.84 11.35
CA ARG A 442 18.05 24.97 12.75
C ARG A 442 16.63 24.44 12.94
N ALA A 443 15.71 24.76 12.02
CA ALA A 443 14.34 24.24 12.07
C ALA A 443 14.29 22.71 11.93
N VAL A 444 15.05 22.15 10.99
CA VAL A 444 15.16 20.69 10.79
C VAL A 444 15.71 19.98 12.03
N LEU A 445 16.78 20.52 12.62
CA LEU A 445 17.40 19.99 13.82
C LEU A 445 16.47 20.08 15.04
N ALA A 446 15.69 21.16 15.15
CA ALA A 446 14.72 21.33 16.23
C ALA A 446 13.50 20.39 16.13
N ALA A 447 13.11 19.99 14.91
CA ALA A 447 11.90 19.19 14.69
C ALA A 447 12.01 17.74 15.20
N ASN A 448 13.22 17.19 15.33
CA ASN A 448 13.51 15.80 15.75
C ASN A 448 12.48 14.77 15.21
N ASN A 449 12.27 14.81 13.90
CA ASN A 449 11.17 14.13 13.20
C ASN A 449 11.45 12.66 12.83
N GLY A 450 12.58 12.09 13.31
CA GLY A 450 13.02 10.73 12.97
C GLY A 450 13.50 10.53 11.53
N ARG A 451 13.62 11.61 10.73
CA ARG A 451 14.01 11.56 9.31
C ARG A 451 15.51 11.79 9.11
N THR A 452 16.32 11.00 9.81
CA THR A 452 17.77 11.22 9.88
C THR A 452 18.41 11.31 8.49
N LEU A 453 18.14 10.36 7.59
CA LEU A 453 18.77 10.37 6.25
C LEU A 453 18.29 11.51 5.37
N GLN A 454 17.01 11.87 5.43
CA GLN A 454 16.44 13.00 4.68
C GLN A 454 17.08 14.31 5.15
N ASN A 455 17.24 14.48 6.47
CA ASN A 455 17.86 15.66 7.06
C ASN A 455 19.35 15.75 6.69
N LEU A 456 20.09 14.63 6.72
CA LEU A 456 21.49 14.58 6.27
C LEU A 456 21.63 14.92 4.78
N ASN A 457 20.70 14.44 3.96
CA ASN A 457 20.67 14.72 2.52
C ASN A 457 20.35 16.19 2.23
N GLU A 458 19.42 16.81 2.96
CA GLU A 458 19.10 18.24 2.88
C GLU A 458 20.31 19.12 3.25
N VAL A 459 21.01 18.79 4.34
CA VAL A 459 22.26 19.48 4.74
C VAL A 459 23.33 19.33 3.66
N ARG A 460 23.48 18.13 3.07
CA ARG A 460 24.45 17.87 1.99
C ARG A 460 24.12 18.67 0.73
N PHE A 461 22.84 18.79 0.40
CA PHE A 461 22.37 19.64 -0.71
C PHE A 461 22.82 21.09 -0.52
N TYR A 462 22.62 21.67 0.66
CA TYR A 462 23.08 23.05 0.94
C TYR A 462 24.59 23.20 0.89
N ARG A 463 25.35 22.18 1.32
CA ARG A 463 26.80 22.16 1.14
C ARG A 463 27.19 22.15 -0.34
N SER A 464 26.51 21.36 -1.18
CA SER A 464 26.77 21.28 -2.62
C SER A 464 26.55 22.63 -3.34
N ARG A 465 25.65 23.46 -2.81
CA ARG A 465 25.37 24.83 -3.27
C ARG A 465 26.31 25.89 -2.70
N GLN A 466 27.30 25.49 -1.90
CA GLN A 466 28.23 26.38 -1.19
C GLN A 466 27.53 27.35 -0.21
N TRP A 467 26.31 27.04 0.22
CA TRP A 467 25.59 27.81 1.24
C TRP A 467 25.95 27.39 2.65
N LEU A 468 26.74 26.34 2.82
CA LEU A 468 27.28 25.91 4.12
C LEU A 468 28.77 25.66 4.01
N SER A 469 29.49 26.01 5.07
CA SER A 469 30.86 25.56 5.28
C SER A 469 30.91 24.07 5.67
N THR A 470 32.10 23.47 5.57
CA THR A 470 32.32 22.08 6.03
C THR A 470 32.07 21.95 7.54
N ASP A 471 32.43 22.97 8.31
CA ASP A 471 32.28 22.94 9.78
C ASP A 471 30.81 23.00 10.19
N GLU A 472 30.00 23.83 9.53
CA GLU A 472 28.55 23.90 9.76
C GLU A 472 27.85 22.61 9.36
N MET A 473 28.24 22.05 8.21
CA MET A 473 27.74 20.74 7.77
C MET A 473 28.07 19.66 8.80
N THR A 474 29.31 19.63 9.31
CA THR A 474 29.74 18.62 10.30
C THR A 474 28.94 18.75 11.60
N LYS A 475 28.71 19.98 12.09
CA LYS A 475 27.88 20.23 13.28
C LYS A 475 26.43 19.82 13.07
N ALA A 476 25.87 20.11 11.89
CA ALA A 476 24.52 19.68 11.54
C ALA A 476 24.41 18.15 11.49
N TYR A 477 25.42 17.47 10.93
CA TYR A 477 25.49 16.01 10.91
C TYR A 477 25.59 15.41 12.31
N GLU A 478 26.45 15.96 13.17
CA GLU A 478 26.58 15.55 14.56
C GLU A 478 25.24 15.63 15.28
N HIS A 479 24.49 16.72 15.09
CA HIS A 479 23.16 16.86 15.68
C HIS A 479 22.14 15.87 15.11
N CYS A 480 22.07 15.70 13.79
CA CYS A 480 21.20 14.70 13.14
C CYS A 480 21.47 13.26 13.60
N LEU A 481 22.71 12.96 13.97
CA LEU A 481 23.18 11.65 14.41
C LEU A 481 23.16 11.47 15.94
N GLY A 482 22.55 12.40 16.68
CA GLY A 482 22.42 12.31 18.14
C GLY A 482 23.76 12.44 18.88
N GLY A 483 24.71 13.22 18.35
CA GLY A 483 26.01 13.47 18.95
C GLY A 483 27.11 12.49 18.54
N ASP A 484 26.90 11.64 17.52
CA ASP A 484 27.92 10.73 16.97
C ASP A 484 28.93 11.52 16.11
N VAL A 485 29.86 12.21 16.77
CA VAL A 485 30.87 13.09 16.16
C VAL A 485 31.74 12.35 15.14
N GLU A 486 32.11 11.10 15.45
CA GLU A 486 32.98 10.30 14.58
C GLU A 486 32.28 9.97 13.26
N THR A 487 31.04 9.49 13.32
CA THR A 487 30.24 9.20 12.11
C THR A 487 29.95 10.49 11.34
N ALA A 488 29.61 11.58 12.03
CA ALA A 488 29.37 12.88 11.42
C ALA A 488 30.59 13.39 10.64
N SER A 489 31.77 13.36 11.26
CA SER A 489 33.04 13.78 10.64
C SER A 489 33.37 12.93 9.42
N LYS A 490 33.25 11.60 9.52
CA LYS A 490 33.47 10.68 8.38
C LYS A 490 32.53 10.98 7.22
N LEU A 491 31.24 11.18 7.49
CA LEU A 491 30.25 11.50 6.44
C LEU A 491 30.48 12.88 5.82
N ALA A 492 30.92 13.87 6.60
CA ALA A 492 31.15 15.23 6.12
C ALA A 492 32.40 15.32 5.23
N SER A 493 33.53 14.80 5.69
CA SER A 493 34.86 15.05 5.09
C SER A 493 35.74 13.81 4.86
N GLY A 494 35.29 12.61 5.23
CA GLY A 494 36.03 11.37 5.01
C GLY A 494 36.20 11.01 3.53
N SER A 495 37.01 10.00 3.24
CA SER A 495 37.08 9.43 1.90
C SER A 495 35.74 8.79 1.52
N GLU A 496 35.47 8.59 0.23
CA GLU A 496 34.23 7.92 -0.21
C GLU A 496 34.06 6.53 0.42
N ALA A 497 35.17 5.79 0.59
CA ALA A 497 35.17 4.51 1.29
C ALA A 497 34.79 4.65 2.78
N ASP A 498 35.31 5.67 3.47
CA ASP A 498 34.95 5.96 4.85
C ASP A 498 33.48 6.36 4.98
N LYS A 499 32.95 7.15 4.04
CA LYS A 499 31.54 7.54 3.99
C LYS A 499 30.63 6.35 3.78
N LYS A 500 30.95 5.48 2.82
CA LYS A 500 30.21 4.24 2.55
C LYS A 500 30.18 3.35 3.80
N LYS A 501 31.32 3.17 4.47
CA LYS A 501 31.41 2.39 5.72
C LYS A 501 30.61 3.03 6.87
N ALA A 502 30.72 4.35 7.05
CA ALA A 502 29.95 5.08 8.06
C ALA A 502 28.44 4.99 7.79
N MET A 503 28.03 5.11 6.53
CA MET A 503 26.64 5.01 6.10
C MET A 503 26.06 3.60 6.28
N GLN A 504 26.82 2.55 5.97
CA GLN A 504 26.44 1.16 6.28
C GLN A 504 26.19 0.97 7.78
N GLY A 505 27.10 1.48 8.62
CA GLY A 505 26.94 1.45 10.08
C GLY A 505 25.68 2.19 10.55
N LEU A 506 25.36 3.33 9.93
CA LEU A 506 24.15 4.10 10.22
C LEU A 506 22.88 3.36 9.80
N LEU A 507 22.82 2.81 8.59
CA LEU A 507 21.68 2.02 8.10
C LEU A 507 21.41 0.82 9.02
N ALA A 508 22.46 0.12 9.46
CA ALA A 508 22.34 -0.98 10.41
C ALA A 508 21.83 -0.55 11.80
N LYS A 509 22.05 0.72 12.21
CA LYS A 509 21.46 1.30 13.43
C LYS A 509 19.98 1.65 13.23
N LEU A 510 19.62 2.22 12.08
CA LEU A 510 18.24 2.63 11.75
C LEU A 510 17.29 1.45 11.49
N ALA A 511 17.83 0.29 11.12
CA ALA A 511 17.06 -0.94 10.93
C ALA A 511 16.71 -1.66 12.25
N LYS A 512 17.28 -1.24 13.39
CA LYS A 512 16.98 -1.76 14.73
C LYS A 512 15.89 -0.93 15.39
#